data_AF-A0A1F8EEG7-F1
#
_entry.id   AF-A0A1F8EEG7-F1
#
_cell.length_a   1.000
_cell.length_b   1.000
_cell.length_c   1.000
_cell.angle_alpha   90.00
_cell.angle_beta   90.00
_cell.angle_gamma   90.00
#
_symmetry.space_group_name_H-M   'P 1'
#
loop_
_entity.id
_entity.type
_entity.pdbx_description
1 polymer ?
#
loop_
_entity_poly.entity_id
_entity_poly.type
_entity_poly.pdbx_seq_one_letter_code
_entity_poly.pdbx_strand_id
1 'polypeptide(L)'
;MALSELEPDVNRVEIAALRMKEIIETTWLRDPVLNEVEIVEFNRLKAEIENVGLYVNWEVRFKIDDSGDPKIEADVNVLIPKNTTIH
;
A
#
# COMPACT_ATOMS: atom_id res chain seq x y z
N MET A 1 23.84 26.94 0.41
CA MET A 1 23.39 25.77 -0.38
C MET A 1 22.39 25.07 0.51
N ALA A 2 21.09 25.29 0.28
CA ALA A 2 20.04 24.75 1.13
C ALA A 2 19.90 23.25 0.84
N LEU A 3 19.87 22.42 1.88
CA LEU A 3 19.23 21.11 1.80
C LEU A 3 17.80 21.40 1.37
N SER A 4 17.48 21.22 0.09
CA SER A 4 16.07 21.05 -0.29
C SER A 4 15.62 19.82 0.45
N GLU A 5 14.81 20.03 1.49
CA GLU A 5 14.04 19.00 2.16
C GLU A 5 13.39 18.18 1.04
N LEU A 6 13.89 16.94 0.85
CA LEU A 6 13.22 15.93 0.05
C LEU A 6 11.96 15.56 0.82
N GLU A 7 10.98 16.47 0.84
CA GLU A 7 9.63 16.11 1.23
C GLU A 7 9.20 15.03 0.23
N PRO A 8 8.85 13.82 0.69
CA PRO A 8 8.34 12.80 -0.20
C PRO A 8 7.15 13.39 -0.96
N ASP A 9 7.12 13.18 -2.27
CA ASP A 9 6.02 13.64 -3.12
C ASP A 9 4.72 12.95 -2.66
N VAL A 10 4.00 13.64 -1.77
CA VAL A 10 2.83 13.11 -1.05
C VAL A 10 1.78 12.60 -2.04
N ASN A 11 1.62 13.30 -3.18
CA ASN A 11 0.67 12.90 -4.22
C ASN A 11 1.07 11.56 -4.85
N ARG A 12 2.37 11.34 -5.11
CA ARG A 12 2.84 10.05 -5.66
C ARG A 12 2.65 8.91 -4.67
N VAL A 13 2.92 9.15 -3.38
CA VAL A 13 2.73 8.16 -2.32
C VAL A 13 1.25 7.79 -2.18
N GLU A 14 0.36 8.78 -2.20
CA GLU A 14 -1.09 8.57 -2.11
C GLU A 14 -1.62 7.80 -3.32
N ILE A 15 -1.20 8.15 -4.53
CA ILE A 15 -1.56 7.42 -5.77
C ILE A 15 -1.09 5.97 -5.68
N ALA A 16 0.14 5.73 -5.23
CA ALA A 16 0.69 4.39 -5.06
C ALA A 16 -0.11 3.58 -4.02
N ALA A 17 -0.46 4.18 -2.89
CA ALA A 17 -1.26 3.54 -1.85
C ALA A 17 -2.68 3.20 -2.32
N LEU A 18 -3.34 4.11 -3.06
CA LEU A 18 -4.65 3.87 -3.66
C LEU A 18 -4.60 2.73 -4.68
N ARG A 19 -3.56 2.68 -5.52
CA ARG A 19 -3.38 1.58 -6.48
C ARG A 19 -3.14 0.24 -5.78
N MET A 20 -2.37 0.23 -4.70
CA MET A 20 -2.17 -0.97 -3.87
C MET A 20 -3.49 -1.46 -3.27
N LYS A 21 -4.34 -0.53 -2.78
CA LYS A 21 -5.68 -0.86 -2.28
C LYS A 21 -6.54 -1.51 -3.37
N GLU A 22 -6.60 -0.91 -4.55
CA GLU A 22 -7.35 -1.44 -5.68
C GLU A 22 -6.90 -2.85 -6.06
N ILE A 23 -5.59 -3.11 -6.12
CA ILE A 23 -5.05 -4.45 -6.38
C ILE A 23 -5.57 -5.45 -5.36
N ILE A 24 -5.52 -5.14 -4.06
CA ILE A 24 -5.99 -6.07 -3.01
C ILE A 24 -7.49 -6.37 -3.15
N GLU A 25 -8.30 -5.34 -3.37
CA GLU A 25 -9.77 -5.46 -3.45
C GLU A 25 -10.23 -6.19 -4.71
N THR A 26 -9.50 -6.05 -5.83
CA THR A 26 -9.85 -6.65 -7.12
C THR A 26 -9.30 -8.06 -7.30
N THR A 27 -8.06 -8.30 -6.87
CA THR A 27 -7.40 -9.59 -7.14
C THR A 27 -7.60 -10.63 -6.06
N TRP A 28 -8.03 -10.23 -4.86
CA TRP A 28 -8.17 -11.14 -3.71
C TRP A 28 -6.93 -12.01 -3.60
N LEU A 29 -5.80 -11.45 -3.15
CA LEU A 29 -4.47 -12.11 -3.05
C LEU A 29 -4.45 -13.36 -2.14
N ARG A 30 -5.31 -14.35 -2.42
CA ARG A 30 -5.45 -15.65 -1.77
C ARG A 30 -4.56 -16.68 -2.45
N ASP A 31 -4.36 -16.58 -3.77
CA ASP A 31 -3.44 -17.42 -4.53
C ASP A 31 -2.45 -16.56 -5.33
N PRO A 32 -1.17 -16.53 -4.92
CA PRO A 32 -0.13 -15.76 -5.60
C PRO A 32 0.13 -16.16 -7.05
N VAL A 33 -0.11 -17.42 -7.39
CA VAL A 33 0.22 -17.96 -8.72
C VAL A 33 -0.77 -17.47 -9.78
N LEU A 34 -2.02 -17.23 -9.37
CA LEU A 34 -3.07 -16.70 -10.25
C LEU A 34 -2.97 -15.18 -10.46
N ASN A 35 -2.24 -14.48 -9.59
CA ASN A 35 -2.15 -13.02 -9.52
C ASN A 35 -0.70 -12.52 -9.67
N GLU A 36 0.14 -13.25 -10.42
CA GLU A 36 1.59 -12.99 -10.50
C GLU A 36 1.91 -11.56 -10.95
N VAL A 37 1.16 -11.04 -11.93
CA VAL A 37 1.33 -9.67 -12.45
C VAL A 37 1.02 -8.65 -11.36
N GLU A 38 -0.09 -8.84 -10.65
CA GLU A 38 -0.57 -7.91 -9.64
C GLU A 38 0.29 -7.95 -8.37
N ILE A 39 0.88 -9.10 -8.05
CA ILE A 39 1.88 -9.22 -6.97
C ILE A 39 3.16 -8.47 -7.33
N VAL A 40 3.62 -8.59 -8.58
CA VAL A 40 4.79 -7.85 -9.05
C VAL A 40 4.51 -6.34 -9.00
N GLU A 41 3.34 -5.90 -9.46
CA GLU A 41 2.92 -4.49 -9.39
C GLU A 41 2.83 -4.01 -7.93
N PHE A 42 2.18 -4.79 -7.06
CA PHE A 42 2.03 -4.47 -5.64
C PHE A 42 3.38 -4.30 -4.94
N ASN A 43 4.30 -5.25 -5.14
CA ASN A 43 5.64 -5.18 -4.55
C ASN A 43 6.46 -4.01 -5.10
N ARG A 44 6.29 -3.66 -6.39
CA ARG A 44 6.93 -2.48 -6.98
C ARG A 44 6.43 -1.19 -6.33
N LEU A 45 5.12 -1.06 -6.13
CA LEU A 45 4.50 0.11 -5.49
C LEU A 45 4.92 0.22 -4.02
N LYS A 46 4.93 -0.90 -3.29
CA LYS A 46 5.43 -0.96 -1.92
C LYS A 46 6.87 -0.46 -1.84
N ALA A 47 7.74 -0.96 -2.71
CA ALA A 47 9.14 -0.53 -2.76
C ALA A 47 9.29 0.96 -3.11
N GLU A 48 8.43 1.52 -3.97
CA GLU A 48 8.43 2.95 -4.30
C GLU A 48 8.17 3.81 -3.05
N ILE A 49 7.21 3.41 -2.21
CA ILE A 49 6.89 4.09 -0.95
C ILE A 49 7.99 3.86 0.10
N GLU A 50 8.54 2.65 0.18
CA GLU A 50 9.60 2.34 1.15
C GLU A 50 10.93 3.02 0.83
N ASN A 51 11.25 3.22 -0.46
CA ASN A 51 12.46 3.92 -0.89
C ASN A 51 12.48 5.40 -0.49
N VAL A 52 11.32 6.02 -0.24
CA VAL A 52 11.24 7.39 0.28
C VAL A 52 11.24 7.45 1.81
N GLY A 53 11.54 6.33 2.49
CA GLY A 53 11.66 6.25 3.94
C GLY A 53 10.32 6.13 4.66
N LEU A 54 9.24 5.79 3.94
CA LEU A 54 7.92 5.53 4.51
C LEU A 54 7.71 4.03 4.67
N TYR A 55 6.75 3.64 5.51
CA TYR A 55 6.41 2.23 5.71
C TYR A 55 4.96 1.99 5.27
N VAL A 56 4.69 0.86 4.63
CA VAL A 56 3.34 0.51 4.19
C VAL A 56 2.84 -0.68 5.00
N ASN A 57 1.69 -0.50 5.64
CA ASN A 57 0.92 -1.56 6.27
C ASN A 57 -0.45 -1.68 5.60
N TRP A 58 -1.02 -2.88 5.50
CA TRP A 58 -2.37 -3.06 4.99
C TRP A 58 -3.17 -4.06 5.80
N GLU A 59 -4.44 -3.75 5.99
CA GLU A 59 -5.43 -4.66 6.58
C GLU A 59 -6.45 -5.05 5.53
N VAL A 60 -6.91 -6.30 5.60
CA VAL A 60 -7.91 -6.85 4.68
C VAL A 60 -9.10 -7.33 5.50
N ARG A 61 -10.30 -6.86 5.15
CA ARG A 61 -11.54 -7.22 5.82
C ARG A 61 -12.52 -7.82 4.80
N PHE A 62 -13.18 -8.89 5.20
CA PHE A 62 -14.29 -9.44 4.42
C PHE A 62 -15.57 -8.70 4.82
N LYS A 63 -16.27 -8.16 3.82
CA LYS A 63 -17.55 -7.50 4.00
C LYS A 63 -18.56 -8.15 3.09
N ILE A 64 -19.79 -8.28 3.56
CA ILE A 64 -20.92 -8.65 2.72
C ILE A 64 -21.61 -7.34 2.40
N ASP A 65 -21.73 -7.03 1.11
CA ASP A 65 -22.43 -5.82 0.70
C ASP A 65 -23.96 -5.99 0.77
N ASP A 66 -24.70 -4.92 0.50
CA ASP A 66 -26.16 -4.94 0.57
C ASP A 66 -26.81 -5.88 -0.47
N SER A 67 -26.06 -6.29 -1.51
CA SER A 67 -26.47 -7.31 -2.48
C SER A 67 -26.24 -8.75 -1.98
N GLY A 68 -25.57 -8.94 -0.84
CA GLY A 68 -25.22 -10.25 -0.32
C GLY A 68 -23.94 -10.83 -0.94
N ASP A 69 -23.24 -10.08 -1.78
CA ASP A 69 -22.02 -10.52 -2.42
C ASP A 69 -20.81 -10.30 -1.48
N PRO A 70 -19.96 -11.31 -1.28
CA PRO A 70 -18.77 -11.16 -0.46
C PRO A 70 -17.77 -10.27 -1.21
N LYS A 71 -17.40 -9.16 -0.58
CA LYS A 71 -16.37 -8.23 -1.03
C LYS A 71 -15.19 -8.23 -0.07
N ILE A 72 -14.01 -8.00 -0.62
CA ILE A 72 -12.83 -7.64 0.16
C ILE A 72 -12.75 -6.12 0.21
N GLU A 73 -12.58 -5.58 1.40
CA GLU A 73 -12.24 -4.19 1.65
C GLU A 73 -10.81 -4.15 2.19
N ALA A 74 -9.97 -3.30 1.60
CA ALA A 74 -8.58 -3.15 2.01
C ALA A 74 -8.31 -1.73 2.55
N ASP A 75 -7.62 -1.68 3.68
CA ASP A 75 -7.15 -0.44 4.30
C ASP A 75 -5.63 -0.39 4.20
N VAL A 76 -5.10 0.40 3.26
CA VAL A 76 -3.67 0.62 3.08
C VAL A 76 -3.25 1.88 3.84
N ASN A 77 -2.37 1.72 4.82
CA ASN A 77 -1.86 2.78 5.67
C ASN A 77 -0.39 3.03 5.38
N VAL A 78 -0.04 4.28 5.09
CA VAL A 78 1.35 4.72 4.96
C VAL A 78 1.77 5.39 6.27
N LEU A 79 2.83 4.86 6.87
CA LEU A 79 3.36 5.27 8.17
C LEU A 79 4.72 5.95 7.99
N ILE A 80 4.90 7.11 8.63
CA ILE A 80 6.21 7.75 8.73
C ILE A 80 6.92 7.13 9.95
N PRO A 81 8.07 6.47 9.78
CA PRO A 81 8.80 5.91 10.92
C PRO A 81 9.20 7.04 11.88
N LYS A 82 8.76 6.94 13.13
CA LYS A 82 9.30 7.78 14.20
C LYS A 82 10.72 7.29 14.49
N ASN A 83 11.73 8.11 14.20
CA ASN A 83 13.12 7.84 14.58
C ASN A 83 13.16 7.51 16.08
N THR A 84 13.28 6.24 16.41
CA THR A 84 13.56 5.80 17.79
C THR A 84 15.07 5.82 17.91
N THR A 85 15.63 6.90 18.46
CA THR A 85 17.03 6.92 18.90
C THR A 85 17.13 5.97 20.09
N ILE A 86 17.67 4.77 19.87
CA ILE A 86 18.05 3.87 20.96
C ILE A 86 19.39 4.40 21.49
N HIS A 87 19.40 4.88 22.73
CA HIS A 87 20.62 5.26 23.47
C HIS A 87 21.24 4.06 24.18
#